data_AF-A0A7W8EDW6-F1
#
_entry.id   AF-A0A7W8EDW6-F1
#
_cell.length_a   1.000
_cell.length_b   1.000
_cell.length_c   1.000
_cell.angle_alpha   90.00
_cell.angle_beta   90.00
_cell.angle_gamma   90.00
#
_symmetry.space_group_name_H-M   'P 1'
#
loop_
_entity.id
_entity.type
_entity.pdbx_description
1 polymer ?
#
loop_
_entity_poly.entity_id
_entity_poly.type
_entity_poly.pdbx_seq_one_letter_code
_entity_poly.pdbx_strand_id
1 'polypeptide(L)'
;MRSDMDGLYAWYVGNGDSCASLGITDEFQRADAHMAEAIESLPGKSIVGVIRQAWLNSAALNSSYVYGRVLVQFRRDRETGVARGVADA
;
A
#
# COMPACT_ATOMS: atom_id res chain seq x y z
N MET A 1 -16.76 18.81 13.84
CA MET A 1 -15.31 18.95 14.10
C MET A 1 -14.65 17.65 13.67
N ARG A 2 -14.04 17.61 12.48
CA ARG A 2 -13.16 16.52 12.01
C ARG A 2 -11.74 17.08 12.02
N SER A 3 -11.23 17.35 13.21
CA SER A 3 -9.80 17.53 13.46
C SER A 3 -9.31 16.21 14.04
N ASP A 4 -8.09 15.79 13.69
CA ASP A 4 -7.35 14.66 14.27
C ASP A 4 -7.46 13.30 13.54
N MET A 5 -7.59 13.29 12.20
CA MET A 5 -7.16 12.12 11.43
C MET A 5 -6.02 12.55 10.50
N ASP A 6 -4.82 12.69 11.07
CA ASP A 6 -3.60 12.54 10.29
C ASP A 6 -3.68 11.17 9.61
N GLY A 7 -4.09 11.16 8.35
CA GLY A 7 -4.50 9.95 7.65
C GLY A 7 -3.32 9.00 7.61
N LEU A 8 -3.47 7.80 8.18
CA LEU A 8 -2.45 6.78 8.06
C LEU A 8 -2.43 6.27 6.62
N TYR A 9 -1.29 5.75 6.19
CA TYR A 9 -1.06 5.19 4.88
C TYR A 9 -0.64 3.75 5.02
N ALA A 10 -1.54 2.85 4.61
CA ALA A 10 -1.25 1.44 4.54
C ALA A 10 -0.63 1.13 3.18
N TRP A 11 0.52 0.48 3.19
CA TRP A 11 1.22 0.03 2.00
C TRP A 11 1.36 -1.49 2.00
N TYR A 12 1.31 -2.09 0.82
CA TYR A 12 1.62 -3.51 0.65
C TYR A 12 2.36 -3.73 -0.66
N VAL A 13 3.21 -4.76 -0.67
CA VAL A 13 3.86 -5.31 -1.86
C VAL A 13 3.73 -6.82 -1.84
N GLY A 14 3.33 -7.39 -2.96
CA GLY A 14 3.15 -8.82 -3.14
C GLY A 14 3.28 -9.25 -4.59
N ASN A 15 3.04 -10.53 -4.87
CA ASN A 15 3.23 -11.12 -6.19
C ASN A 15 1.97 -11.85 -6.68
N GLY A 16 0.80 -11.20 -6.60
CA GLY A 16 -0.50 -11.76 -7.05
C GLY A 16 -1.06 -12.90 -6.19
N ASP A 17 -0.19 -13.80 -5.73
CA ASP A 17 -0.52 -15.00 -4.97
C ASP A 17 -0.17 -14.87 -3.48
N SER A 18 0.72 -13.95 -3.10
CA SER A 18 1.11 -13.73 -1.71
C SER A 18 1.47 -12.28 -1.40
N CYS A 19 1.26 -11.89 -0.14
CA CYS A 19 1.78 -10.63 0.40
C CYS A 19 3.20 -10.85 0.89
N ALA A 20 4.15 -10.10 0.35
CA ALA A 20 5.56 -10.25 0.68
C ALA A 20 6.03 -9.22 1.73
N SER A 21 5.48 -8.01 1.70
CA SER A 21 5.71 -6.99 2.72
C SER A 21 4.51 -6.05 2.83
N LEU A 22 4.26 -5.56 4.04
CA LEU A 22 3.18 -4.63 4.32
C LEU A 22 3.52 -3.78 5.54
N GLY A 23 2.89 -2.61 5.64
CA GLY A 23 3.02 -1.75 6.79
C GLY A 23 2.00 -0.62 6.80
N ILE A 24 2.00 0.13 7.89
CA ILE A 24 1.21 1.35 8.07
C ILE A 24 2.16 2.46 8.54
N THR A 25 2.04 3.63 7.93
CA THR A 25 2.84 4.82 8.26
C THR A 25 1.93 6.03 8.45
N ASP A 26 2.43 7.05 9.14
CA ASP A 26 1.81 8.35 9.37
C ASP A 26 1.98 9.31 8.18
N GLU A 27 2.94 9.05 7.29
CA GLU A 27 3.28 9.90 6.14
C GLU A 27 3.25 9.12 4.82
N PHE A 28 2.61 9.70 3.80
CA PHE A 28 2.52 9.09 2.47
C PHE A 28 3.91 8.82 1.87
N GLN A 29 4.85 9.74 2.04
CA GLN A 29 6.21 9.63 1.51
C GLN A 29 6.97 8.45 2.13
N ARG A 30 6.74 8.14 3.41
CA ARG A 30 7.33 6.96 4.06
C ARG A 30 6.69 5.68 3.53
N ALA A 31 5.37 5.68 3.34
CA ALA A 31 4.66 4.55 2.71
C ALA A 31 5.21 4.26 1.31
N ASP A 32 5.44 5.30 0.52
CA ASP A 32 5.96 5.21 -0.84
C ASP A 32 7.40 4.71 -0.88
N ALA A 33 8.28 5.25 -0.03
CA ALA A 33 9.66 4.79 0.10
C ALA A 33 9.74 3.31 0.47
N HIS A 34 9.00 2.87 1.48
CA HIS A 34 8.97 1.46 1.88
C HIS A 34 8.38 0.55 0.80
N MET A 35 7.34 1.01 0.09
CA MET A 35 6.79 0.26 -1.03
C MET A 35 7.82 0.10 -2.16
N ALA A 36 8.55 1.17 -2.50
CA ALA A 36 9.59 1.14 -3.52
C ALA A 36 10.74 0.19 -3.14
N GLU A 37 11.26 0.30 -1.91
CA GLU A 37 12.28 -0.60 -1.37
C GLU A 37 11.83 -2.08 -1.42
N ALA A 38 10.59 -2.34 -1.00
CA ALA A 38 10.02 -3.68 -1.02
C ALA A 38 9.87 -4.21 -2.46
N ILE A 39 9.46 -3.38 -3.43
CA ILE A 39 9.39 -3.76 -4.84
C ILE A 39 10.78 -4.12 -5.40
N GLU A 40 11.81 -3.35 -5.06
CA GLU A 40 13.19 -3.59 -5.52
C GLU A 40 13.80 -4.86 -4.94
N SER A 41 13.47 -5.17 -3.67
CA SER A 41 13.97 -6.37 -3.00
C SER A 41 13.35 -7.67 -3.47
N LEU A 42 12.20 -7.62 -4.17
CA LEU A 42 11.47 -8.83 -4.55
C LEU A 42 11.95 -9.40 -5.89
N PRO A 43 12.46 -10.64 -5.90
CA PRO A 43 12.77 -11.33 -7.14
C PRO A 43 11.46 -11.78 -7.80
N GLY A 44 11.25 -11.41 -9.06
CA GLY A 44 10.11 -11.93 -9.82
C GLY A 44 9.62 -10.99 -10.89
N LYS A 45 8.84 -11.56 -11.82
CA LYS A 45 8.28 -10.81 -12.94
C LYS A 45 6.90 -10.22 -12.63
N SER A 46 6.15 -10.80 -11.68
CA SER A 46 4.83 -10.29 -11.27
C SER A 46 4.93 -9.64 -9.89
N ILE A 47 4.74 -8.32 -9.81
CA ILE A 47 4.76 -7.58 -8.55
C ILE A 47 3.56 -6.64 -8.53
N VAL A 48 2.85 -6.58 -7.41
CA VAL A 48 1.77 -5.63 -7.13
C VAL A 48 2.16 -4.84 -5.89
N GLY A 49 2.12 -3.51 -6.00
CA GLY A 49 2.29 -2.59 -4.89
C GLY A 49 1.07 -1.69 -4.76
N VAL A 50 0.63 -1.38 -3.55
CA VAL A 50 -0.47 -0.44 -3.34
C VAL A 50 -0.24 0.38 -2.08
N ILE A 51 -0.60 1.65 -2.15
CA ILE A 51 -0.74 2.54 -0.99
C ILE A 51 -2.21 2.97 -0.93
N ARG A 52 -2.81 2.89 0.25
CA ARG A 52 -4.19 3.33 0.50
C ARG A 52 -4.29 4.08 1.82
N GLN A 53 -5.30 4.94 1.93
CA GLN A 53 -5.61 5.59 3.20
C GLN A 53 -6.04 4.56 4.24
N ALA A 54 -5.71 4.81 5.50
CA ALA A 54 -6.10 3.98 6.63
C ALA A 54 -6.39 4.85 7.85
N TRP A 55 -7.25 4.34 8.73
CA TRP A 55 -7.58 4.99 10.00
C TRP A 55 -7.74 3.94 11.08
N LEU A 56 -7.31 4.25 12.30
CA LEU A 56 -7.55 3.38 13.44
C LEU A 56 -9.03 3.45 13.81
N ASN A 57 -9.69 2.30 13.89
CA ASN A 57 -11.04 2.20 14.40
C ASN A 57 -11.03 2.24 15.92
N SER A 58 -11.16 3.43 16.50
CA SER A 58 -11.20 3.64 17.94
C SER A 58 -12.47 3.09 18.62
N ALA A 59 -13.52 2.77 17.85
CA ALA A 59 -14.76 2.19 18.36
C ALA A 59 -14.76 0.65 18.37
N ALA A 60 -13.75 0.01 17.75
CA ALA A 60 -13.65 -1.44 17.76
C ALA A 60 -13.10 -1.94 19.09
N LEU A 61 -13.69 -3.02 19.61
CA LEU A 61 -13.20 -3.75 20.80
C LEU A 61 -11.74 -4.22 20.67
N ASN A 62 -11.29 -4.44 19.43
CA ASN A 62 -9.91 -4.76 19.09
C ASN A 62 -9.34 -3.69 18.16
N SER A 63 -8.09 -3.29 18.40
CA SER A 63 -7.34 -2.39 17.52
C SER A 63 -7.39 -2.91 16.08
N SER A 64 -8.14 -2.22 15.23
CA SER A 64 -8.33 -2.58 13.84
C SER A 64 -8.23 -1.33 12.97
N TYR A 65 -7.74 -1.51 11.75
CA TYR A 65 -7.65 -0.44 10.77
C TYR A 65 -8.81 -0.52 9.79
N VAL A 66 -9.43 0.62 9.51
CA VAL A 66 -10.34 0.80 8.38
C VAL A 66 -9.51 1.29 7.21
N TYR A 67 -9.64 0.64 6.06
CA TYR A 67 -8.92 1.01 4.84
C TYR A 67 -9.83 1.77 3.88
N GLY A 68 -9.32 2.89 3.36
CA GLY A 68 -10.01 3.78 2.45
C GLY A 68 -9.51 3.69 1.01
N ARG A 69 -9.54 4.84 0.32
CA ARG A 69 -9.18 4.99 -1.09
C ARG A 69 -7.75 4.51 -1.36
N VAL A 70 -7.58 3.82 -2.49
CA VAL A 70 -6.26 3.52 -3.08
C VAL A 70 -5.68 4.80 -3.69
N LEU A 71 -4.49 5.17 -3.24
CA LEU A 71 -3.78 6.37 -3.67
C LEU A 71 -2.73 6.06 -4.74
N VAL A 72 -2.05 4.92 -4.59
CA VAL A 72 -1.07 4.42 -5.54
C VAL A 72 -1.36 2.95 -5.78
N GLN A 73 -1.31 2.56 -7.05
CA GLN A 73 -1.25 1.16 -7.43
C GLN A 73 -0.16 0.99 -8.48
N PHE A 74 0.73 0.04 -8.22
CA PHE A 74 1.81 -0.38 -9.08
C PHE A 74 1.57 -1.83 -9.48
N ARG A 75 1.74 -2.13 -10.77
CA ARG A 75 1.77 -3.51 -11.25
C ARG A 75 2.91 -3.70 -12.24
N ARG A 76 3.81 -4.62 -11.94
CA ARG A 76 4.78 -5.18 -12.88
C ARG A 76 4.25 -6.49 -13.42
N ASP A 77 4.10 -6.58 -14.73
CA ASP A 77 3.54 -7.75 -15.39
C ASP A 77 4.58 -8.87 -15.61
N ARG A 78 4.15 -10.12 -15.43
CA ARG A 78 5.00 -11.31 -15.47
C ARG A 78 5.63 -11.55 -16.84
N GLU A 79 4.92 -11.23 -17.91
CA GLU A 79 5.32 -11.57 -19.27
C GLU A 79 6.15 -10.46 -19.90
N THR A 80 5.78 -9.22 -19.61
CA THR A 80 6.37 -8.04 -20.25
C THR A 80 7.40 -7.33 -19.37
N GLY A 81 7.41 -7.57 -18.05
CA GLY A 81 8.26 -6.85 -17.09
C GLY A 81 7.93 -5.37 -16.96
N VAL A 82 6.89 -4.88 -17.63
CA VAL A 82 6.50 -3.48 -17.65
C VAL A 82 5.79 -3.12 -16.35
N ALA A 83 6.29 -2.08 -15.69
CA ALA A 83 5.65 -1.42 -14.57
C ALA A 83 4.57 -0.46 -15.06
N ARG A 84 3.35 -0.56 -14.53
CA ARG A 84 2.27 0.40 -14.78
C ARG A 84 1.80 1.00 -13.46
N GLY A 85 1.76 2.32 -13.39
CA GLY A 85 0.99 3.04 -12.38
C GLY A 85 -0.48 3.00 -12.77
N VAL A 86 -1.33 2.41 -11.94
CA VAL A 86 -2.78 2.48 -12.10
C VAL A 86 -3.25 3.63 -11.22
N ALA A 87 -3.52 4.77 -11.83
CA ALA A 87 -4.24 5.85 -11.16
C ALA A 87 -5.73 5.49 -11.23
N ASP A 88 -6.37 5.28 -10.08
CA ASP A 88 -7.83 5.16 -10.02
C ASP A 88 -8.45 6.54 -10.30
N ALA A 89 -9.21 6.59 -11.40
CA ALA A 89 -10.00 7.72 -11.89
C ALA A 89 -11.07 8.19 -10.89
#